data_AF-A0A069DNT5-F1
#
_entry.id   AF-A0A069DNT5-F1
#
_cell.length_a   1.000
_cell.length_b   1.000
_cell.length_c   1.000
_cell.angle_alpha   90.00
_cell.angle_beta   90.00
_cell.angle_gamma   90.00
#
_symmetry.space_group_name_H-M   'P 1'
#
loop_
_entity.id
_entity.type
_entity.pdbx_description
1 polymer ?
#
loop_
_entity_poly.entity_id
_entity_poly.type
_entity_poly.pdbx_seq_one_letter_code
_entity_poly.pdbx_strand_id
1 'polypeptide(L)'
;MKTKSLAIAFFITLCTTIGIIAWQPDPAYVDYVVDSGDTLWSIAEQSDIDTDKRAIVAYMIDKSNLHNPGDLKPGMIVRIPMQK
;
A
#
# COMPACT_ATOMS: atom_id res chain seq x y z
N MET A 1 -2.92 31.04 43.21
CA MET A 1 -3.73 31.55 42.08
C MET A 1 -2.76 32.12 41.03
N LYS A 2 -2.32 31.36 40.04
CA LYS A 2 -2.79 31.49 38.64
C LYS A 2 -2.36 30.24 37.84
N THR A 3 -3.21 29.22 37.86
CA THR A 3 -3.22 28.12 36.88
C THR A 3 -3.86 28.63 35.59
N LYS A 4 -3.11 29.36 34.76
CA LYS A 4 -3.60 29.86 33.46
C LYS A 4 -2.54 29.84 32.36
N SER A 5 -1.84 28.72 32.16
CA SER A 5 -0.98 28.52 30.97
C SER A 5 -1.09 27.13 30.34
N LEU A 6 -2.01 26.28 30.79
CA LEU A 6 -2.12 24.89 30.33
C LEU A 6 -3.21 24.66 29.25
N ALA A 7 -3.89 25.71 28.77
CA ALA A 7 -4.99 25.54 27.81
C ALA A 7 -4.56 25.73 26.33
N ILE A 8 -3.40 26.34 26.06
CA ILE A 8 -2.96 26.63 24.68
C ILE A 8 -2.08 25.50 24.11
N ALA A 9 -1.37 24.77 24.97
CA ALA A 9 -0.49 23.68 24.55
C ALA A 9 -1.26 22.40 24.13
N PHE A 10 -2.54 22.25 24.49
CA PHE A 10 -3.31 21.03 24.23
C PHE A 10 -4.00 21.01 22.86
N PHE A 11 -4.10 22.16 22.18
CA PHE A 11 -4.74 22.26 20.87
C PHE A 11 -3.74 22.18 19.70
N ILE A 12 -2.47 22.50 19.93
CA ILE A 12 -1.42 22.46 18.90
C ILE A 12 -0.84 21.04 18.76
N THR A 13 -0.74 20.29 19.85
CA THR A 13 -0.19 18.92 19.86
C THR A 13 -1.09 17.88 19.21
N LEU A 14 -2.40 18.16 19.10
CA LEU A 14 -3.34 17.30 18.38
C LEU A 14 -3.14 17.36 16.86
N CYS A 15 -2.61 18.46 16.33
CA CYS A 15 -2.41 18.64 14.88
C CYS A 15 -1.10 18.02 14.40
N THR A 16 -0.07 17.93 15.26
CA THR A 16 1.24 17.38 14.89
C THR A 16 1.27 15.86 14.82
N THR A 17 0.43 15.14 15.56
CA THR A 17 0.37 13.68 15.47
C THR A 17 -0.41 13.20 14.25
N ILE A 18 -1.37 13.98 13.75
CA ILE A 18 -2.16 13.63 12.56
C ILE A 18 -1.30 13.60 11.29
N GLY A 19 -0.30 14.49 11.19
CA GLY A 19 0.57 14.57 10.01
C GLY A 19 1.56 13.41 9.83
N ILE A 20 1.89 12.68 10.91
CA ILE A 20 2.90 11.60 10.88
C ILE A 20 2.28 10.25 10.49
N ILE A 21 0.97 10.07 10.69
CA ILE A 21 0.31 8.76 10.49
C ILE A 21 0.13 8.42 8.99
N ALA A 22 0.22 9.41 8.09
CA ALA A 22 -0.15 9.24 6.68
C ALA A 22 1.00 8.95 5.70
N TRP A 23 2.26 8.90 6.15
CA TRP A 23 3.40 8.53 5.30
C TRP A 23 3.86 7.11 5.62
N GLN A 24 3.23 6.11 5.01
CA GLN A 24 3.79 4.77 4.98
C GLN A 24 4.73 4.65 3.77
N PRO A 25 6.00 4.26 3.96
CA PRO A 25 6.89 4.00 2.83
C PRO A 25 6.33 2.85 1.98
N ASP A 26 6.51 2.94 0.66
CA ASP A 26 6.15 1.87 -0.28
C ASP A 26 6.94 0.60 0.08
N PRO A 27 6.31 -0.60 0.16
CA PRO A 27 7.05 -1.84 0.36
C PRO A 27 8.11 -2.07 -0.73
N ALA A 28 9.09 -2.91 -0.41
CA ALA A 28 9.95 -3.47 -1.44
C ALA A 28 9.10 -4.28 -2.42
N TYR A 29 9.52 -4.36 -3.68
CA TYR A 29 8.79 -5.08 -4.72
C TYR A 29 9.73 -5.76 -5.71
N VAL A 30 9.16 -6.71 -6.44
CA VAL A 30 9.77 -7.35 -7.61
C VAL A 30 8.89 -7.14 -8.83
N ASP A 31 9.52 -6.96 -9.99
CA ASP A 31 8.82 -6.89 -11.27
C ASP A 31 8.52 -8.30 -11.77
N TYR A 32 7.27 -8.56 -12.13
CA TYR A 32 6.80 -9.83 -12.67
C TYR A 32 6.20 -9.63 -14.05
N VAL A 33 6.59 -10.48 -15.01
CA VAL A 33 6.02 -10.49 -16.36
C VAL A 33 4.86 -11.48 -16.38
N VAL A 34 3.67 -10.97 -16.66
CA VAL A 34 2.42 -11.75 -16.70
C VAL A 34 2.46 -12.77 -17.82
N ASP A 35 2.13 -14.02 -17.51
CA ASP A 35 2.02 -15.12 -18.47
C ASP A 35 0.56 -15.41 -18.87
N SER A 36 0.40 -16.24 -19.91
CA SER A 36 -0.92 -16.66 -20.38
C SER A 36 -1.62 -17.54 -19.34
N GLY A 37 -2.78 -17.08 -18.86
CA GLY A 37 -3.59 -17.79 -17.86
C GLY A 37 -3.40 -17.27 -16.43
N ASP A 38 -2.48 -16.34 -16.22
CA ASP A 38 -2.34 -15.69 -14.92
C ASP A 38 -3.56 -14.85 -14.55
N THR A 39 -3.79 -14.77 -13.25
CA THR A 39 -4.74 -13.87 -12.63
C THR A 39 -4.01 -13.02 -11.62
N LEU A 40 -4.53 -11.83 -11.29
CA LEU A 40 -3.99 -11.04 -10.19
C LEU A 40 -3.95 -11.83 -8.87
N TRP A 41 -4.85 -12.80 -8.69
CA TRP A 41 -4.86 -13.66 -7.51
C TRP A 41 -3.67 -14.63 -7.50
N SER A 42 -3.44 -15.37 -8.59
CA SER A 42 -2.31 -16.31 -8.69
C SER A 42 -0.96 -15.60 -8.62
N ILE A 43 -0.88 -14.36 -9.11
CA ILE A 43 0.30 -13.52 -8.97
C ILE A 43 0.47 -13.04 -7.51
N ALA A 44 -0.61 -12.63 -6.83
CA ALA A 44 -0.55 -12.21 -5.42
C ALA A 44 -0.08 -13.32 -4.46
N GLU A 45 -0.28 -14.58 -4.83
CA GLU A 45 0.22 -15.74 -4.09
C GLU A 45 1.75 -15.84 -4.09
N GLN A 46 2.43 -15.22 -5.06
CA GLN A 46 3.89 -15.15 -5.12
C GLN A 46 4.49 -14.17 -4.09
N SER A 47 3.66 -13.28 -3.53
CA SER A 47 4.09 -12.37 -2.46
C SER A 47 4.27 -13.14 -1.14
N ASP A 48 5.41 -12.89 -0.50
CA ASP A 48 5.78 -13.42 0.82
C ASP A 48 5.24 -12.58 2.00
N ILE A 49 4.50 -11.50 1.71
CA ILE A 49 3.87 -10.68 2.74
C ILE A 49 2.71 -11.45 3.39
N ASP A 50 2.77 -11.58 4.72
CA ASP A 50 1.70 -12.13 5.55
C ASP A 50 0.59 -11.08 5.76
N THR A 51 -0.24 -10.90 4.72
CA THR A 51 -1.43 -10.04 4.76
C THR A 51 -2.55 -10.60 3.88
N ASP A 52 -3.74 -10.00 3.94
CA ASP A 52 -4.84 -10.40 3.06
C ASP A 52 -4.42 -10.22 1.58
N LYS A 53 -4.55 -11.30 0.78
CA LYS A 53 -4.23 -11.28 -0.64
C LYS A 53 -4.99 -10.19 -1.41
N ARG A 54 -6.18 -9.78 -0.95
CA ARG A 54 -6.91 -8.64 -1.50
C ARG A 54 -6.13 -7.33 -1.38
N ALA A 55 -5.39 -7.13 -0.30
CA ALA A 55 -4.56 -5.95 -0.12
C ALA A 55 -3.39 -5.95 -1.12
N ILE A 56 -2.78 -7.12 -1.35
CA ILE A 56 -1.71 -7.29 -2.36
C ILE A 56 -2.27 -7.03 -3.76
N VAL A 57 -3.44 -7.59 -4.10
CA VAL A 57 -4.11 -7.32 -5.37
C VAL A 57 -4.42 -5.83 -5.55
N ALA A 58 -4.95 -5.16 -4.53
CA ALA A 58 -5.24 -3.73 -4.57
C ALA A 58 -3.97 -2.90 -4.81
N TYR A 59 -2.87 -3.25 -4.14
CA TYR A 59 -1.56 -2.65 -4.38
C TYR A 59 -1.10 -2.82 -5.83
N MET A 60 -1.19 -4.04 -6.38
CA MET A 60 -0.78 -4.31 -7.76
C MET A 60 -1.60 -3.51 -8.78
N ILE A 61 -2.90 -3.37 -8.54
CA ILE A 61 -3.81 -2.57 -9.37
C ILE A 61 -3.40 -1.09 -9.36
N ASP A 62 -3.18 -0.52 -8.16
CA ASP A 62 -2.75 0.87 -7.97
C ASP A 62 -1.42 1.16 -8.67
N LYS A 63 -0.43 0.28 -8.52
CA LYS A 63 0.92 0.50 -9.05
C LYS A 63 1.06 0.20 -10.54
N SER A 64 0.19 -0.64 -11.09
CA SER A 64 0.26 -1.06 -12.51
C SER A 64 -0.71 -0.30 -13.41
N ASN A 65 -1.38 0.74 -12.90
CA ASN A 65 -2.37 1.54 -13.62
C ASN A 65 -3.47 0.69 -14.28
N LEU A 66 -3.86 -0.40 -13.62
CA LEU A 66 -4.95 -1.27 -14.06
C LEU A 66 -6.26 -0.63 -13.59
N HIS A 67 -7.12 -0.20 -14.51
CA HIS A 67 -8.43 0.34 -14.13
C HIS A 67 -9.41 -0.77 -13.76
N ASN A 68 -9.34 -1.92 -14.43
CA ASN A 68 -10.11 -3.10 -14.09
C ASN A 68 -9.20 -4.32 -13.92
N PRO A 69 -9.50 -5.23 -12.98
CA PRO A 69 -8.78 -6.50 -12.81
C PRO A 69 -8.72 -7.36 -14.08
N GLY A 70 -9.72 -7.26 -14.95
CA GLY A 70 -9.80 -7.98 -16.23
C GLY A 70 -8.93 -7.40 -17.34
N ASP A 71 -8.28 -6.25 -17.12
CA ASP A 71 -7.38 -5.63 -18.10
C ASP A 71 -5.98 -6.27 -18.10
N LEU A 72 -5.72 -7.23 -17.20
CA LEU A 72 -4.49 -7.99 -17.11
C LEU A 72 -4.24 -8.77 -18.41
N LYS A 73 -3.07 -8.60 -19.03
CA LYS A 73 -2.70 -9.25 -20.29
C LYS A 73 -1.29 -9.85 -20.21
N PRO A 74 -1.05 -10.97 -20.91
CA PRO A 74 0.29 -11.54 -21.03
C PRO A 74 1.30 -10.51 -21.58
N GLY A 75 2.52 -10.55 -21.03
CA GLY A 75 3.61 -9.63 -21.36
C GLY A 75 3.59 -8.30 -20.59
N MET A 76 2.56 -8.04 -19.78
CA MET A 76 2.54 -6.88 -18.89
C MET A 76 3.52 -7.07 -17.72
N ILE A 77 4.07 -5.97 -17.23
CA ILE A 77 4.88 -5.96 -16.00
C ILE A 77 3.98 -5.51 -14.84
N VAL A 78 3.95 -6.31 -13.77
CA VAL A 78 3.23 -6.02 -12.52
C VAL A 78 4.23 -6.03 -11.37
N ARG A 79 4.07 -5.09 -10.43
CA ARG A 79 4.92 -4.99 -9.23
C ARG A 79 4.33 -5.79 -8.07
N ILE A 80 5.00 -6.85 -7.67
CA ILE A 80 4.60 -7.69 -6.54
C ILE A 80 5.32 -7.19 -5.30
N PRO A 81 4.61 -6.77 -4.23
CA PRO A 81 5.23 -6.32 -3.01
C PRO A 81 5.79 -7.52 -2.21
N MET A 82 6.96 -7.35 -1.59
CA MET A 82 7.69 -8.37 -0.85
C MET A 82 8.12 -7.85 0.53
N GLN A 83 8.24 -8.74 1.53
CA GLN A 83 8.97 -8.44 2.75
C GLN A 83 10.47 -8.53 2.47
N LYS A 84 11.18 -7.42 2.72
CA LYS A 84 12.63 -7.35 2.55
C LYS A 84 13.37 -8.18 3.59
#